data_AF-A0A966WWI5-F1
#
_entry.id   AF-A0A966WWI5-F1
#
_cell.length_a   1.000
_cell.length_b   1.000
_cell.length_c   1.000
_cell.angle_alpha   90.00
_cell.angle_beta   90.00
_cell.angle_gamma   90.00
#
_symmetry.space_group_name_H-M   'P 1'
#
loop_
_entity.id
_entity.type
_entity.pdbx_description
1 polymer ?
#
loop_
_entity_poly.entity_id
_entity_poly.type
_entity_poly.pdbx_seq_one_letter_code
_entity_poly.pdbx_strand_id
1 'polypeptide(L)'
;MTAVRSAAPAEEWDYLDVDVLRPSRSGAVCLTCQHFRYEVGNQCVTVLTCPIHQRLIPQGEHLTRRCSQWIARREVTVGWCPEGG
;
A
#
# COMPACT_ATOMS: atom_id res chain seq x y z
N MET A 1 -23.34 3.54 -16.80
CA MET A 1 -22.71 4.23 -15.65
C MET A 1 -22.56 3.18 -14.55
N THR A 2 -21.42 2.51 -14.49
CA THR A 2 -21.17 1.43 -13.52
C THR A 2 -20.97 2.08 -12.15
N ALA A 3 -21.85 1.77 -11.20
CA ALA A 3 -21.68 2.21 -9.82
C ALA A 3 -20.39 1.59 -9.28
N VAL A 4 -19.35 2.42 -9.08
CA VAL A 4 -18.26 2.08 -8.18
C VAL A 4 -18.92 1.87 -6.83
N ARG A 5 -18.89 0.64 -6.32
CA ARG A 5 -19.22 0.38 -4.91
C ARG A 5 -18.30 1.29 -4.11
N SER A 6 -18.85 2.31 -3.47
CA SER A 6 -18.10 3.11 -2.51
C SER A 6 -17.68 2.17 -1.40
N ALA A 7 -16.43 1.69 -1.47
CA ALA A 7 -15.78 1.16 -0.29
C ALA A 7 -15.82 2.26 0.77
N ALA A 8 -15.94 1.89 2.05
CA ALA A 8 -15.78 2.84 3.15
C ALA A 8 -14.52 3.69 2.89
N PRO A 9 -14.55 5.01 3.16
CA PRO A 9 -13.40 5.85 2.94
C PRO A 9 -12.20 5.22 3.66
N ALA A 10 -11.06 5.20 2.98
CA ALA A 10 -9.85 4.49 3.39
C ALA A 10 -9.46 4.71 4.87
N GLU A 11 -9.72 5.90 5.41
CA GLU A 11 -9.48 6.27 6.81
C GLU A 11 -10.32 5.51 7.84
N GLU A 12 -11.49 5.02 7.47
CA GLU A 12 -12.36 4.22 8.35
C GLU A 12 -11.89 2.77 8.43
N TRP A 13 -10.89 2.37 7.63
CA TRP A 13 -10.35 1.02 7.70
C TRP A 13 -9.46 0.84 8.91
N ASP A 14 -9.53 -0.36 9.52
CA ASP A 14 -8.59 -0.74 10.57
C ASP A 14 -7.15 -0.81 10.05
N TYR A 15 -6.21 -0.60 10.95
CA TYR A 15 -4.80 -0.84 10.65
C TYR A 15 -4.52 -2.33 10.45
N LEU A 16 -3.54 -2.64 9.59
CA LEU A 16 -3.03 -3.99 9.42
C LEU A 16 -2.50 -4.51 10.75
N ASP A 17 -2.98 -5.68 11.13
CA ASP A 17 -2.45 -6.40 12.28
C ASP A 17 -0.98 -6.78 12.06
N VAL A 18 -0.25 -6.82 13.17
CA VAL A 18 1.17 -7.21 13.20
C VAL A 18 1.38 -8.62 12.61
N ASP A 19 0.38 -9.49 12.72
CA ASP A 19 0.42 -10.85 12.16
C ASP A 19 0.35 -10.89 10.62
N VAL A 20 -0.22 -9.84 10.01
CA VAL A 20 -0.31 -9.71 8.54
C VAL A 20 0.93 -9.01 7.97
N LEU A 21 1.53 -8.09 8.74
CA LEU A 21 2.75 -7.35 8.39
C LEU A 21 4.01 -8.13 8.79
N ARG A 22 4.62 -8.80 7.81
CA ARG A 22 5.88 -9.52 8.01
C ARG A 22 7.07 -8.58 7.87
N PRO A 23 8.08 -8.66 8.77
CA PRO A 23 9.30 -7.88 8.63
C PRO A 23 10.05 -8.27 7.34
N SER A 24 10.68 -7.28 6.72
CA SER A 24 11.50 -7.46 5.53
C SER A 24 12.91 -6.92 5.76
N ARG A 25 13.91 -7.65 5.26
CA ARG A 25 15.33 -7.27 5.32
C ARG A 25 15.89 -6.89 3.96
N SER A 26 15.02 -6.65 2.99
CA SER A 26 15.36 -6.25 1.63
C SER A 26 14.42 -5.15 1.15
N GLY A 27 14.55 -4.70 -0.10
CA GLY A 27 13.62 -3.75 -0.72
C GLY A 27 12.19 -4.28 -0.91
N ALA A 28 11.88 -5.52 -0.51
CA ALA A 28 10.53 -6.09 -0.58
C ALA A 28 9.68 -5.62 0.61
N VAL A 29 9.16 -4.40 0.53
CA VAL A 29 8.39 -3.72 1.59
C VAL A 29 7.04 -3.26 1.04
N CYS A 30 6.10 -2.82 1.88
CA CYS A 30 4.80 -2.36 1.40
C CYS A 30 4.95 -1.23 0.37
N LEU A 31 5.87 -0.28 0.55
CA LEU A 31 6.10 0.80 -0.42
C LEU A 31 6.38 0.30 -1.85
N THR A 32 7.06 -0.84 -1.99
CA THR A 32 7.40 -1.46 -3.28
C THR A 32 6.39 -2.53 -3.71
N CYS A 33 5.29 -2.68 -2.98
CA CYS A 33 4.20 -3.59 -3.30
C CYS A 33 3.29 -3.00 -4.39
N GLN A 34 2.87 -3.84 -5.34
CA GLN A 34 1.91 -3.43 -6.38
C GLN A 34 0.55 -2.99 -5.80
N HIS A 35 0.19 -3.49 -4.63
CA HIS A 35 -1.07 -3.16 -3.97
C HIS A 35 -1.01 -1.87 -3.15
N PHE A 36 0.17 -1.36 -2.83
CA PHE A 36 0.29 -0.18 -1.99
C PHE A 36 -0.30 1.06 -2.67
N ARG A 37 -1.09 1.84 -1.92
CA ARG A 37 -1.69 3.08 -2.41
C ARG A 37 -1.51 4.18 -1.37
N TYR A 38 -1.30 5.39 -1.89
CA TYR A 38 -1.53 6.62 -1.14
C TYR A 38 -2.97 7.04 -1.40
N GLU A 39 -3.72 7.29 -0.35
CA GLU A 39 -5.05 7.86 -0.44
C GLU A 39 -5.10 9.16 0.35
N VAL A 40 -5.94 10.08 -0.11
CA VAL A 40 -6.16 11.35 0.58
C VAL A 40 -7.34 11.15 1.51
N GLY A 41 -7.04 11.21 2.80
CA GLY A 41 -8.03 11.23 3.84
C GLY A 41 -8.67 12.62 4.04
N ASN A 42 -9.55 12.69 5.01
CA ASN A 42 -10.20 13.85 5.53
C ASN A 42 -9.14 14.87 5.96
N GLN A 43 -9.48 16.15 5.78
CA GLN A 43 -8.54 17.25 6.04
C GLN A 43 -7.22 17.17 5.24
N CYS A 44 -7.22 16.49 4.10
CA CYS A 44 -6.06 16.35 3.20
C CYS A 44 -4.88 15.56 3.80
N VAL A 45 -5.13 14.70 4.80
CA VAL A 45 -4.09 13.84 5.38
C VAL A 45 -3.79 12.68 4.44
N THR A 46 -2.52 12.41 4.16
CA THR A 46 -2.15 11.23 3.37
C THR A 46 -2.22 9.97 4.23
N VAL A 47 -3.06 9.03 3.84
CA VAL A 47 -3.15 7.70 4.44
C VAL A 47 -2.55 6.64 3.53
N LEU A 48 -1.96 5.61 4.13
CA LEU A 48 -1.30 4.52 3.42
C LEU A 48 -2.21 3.30 3.48
N THR A 49 -2.55 2.73 2.34
CA THR A 49 -3.53 1.65 2.30
C THR A 49 -3.05 0.40 1.57
N CYS A 50 -3.67 -0.72 1.94
CA CYS A 50 -3.51 -2.01 1.30
C CYS A 50 -4.90 -2.52 0.84
N PRO A 51 -5.33 -2.23 -0.40
CA PRO A 51 -6.68 -2.55 -0.90
C PRO A 51 -6.99 -4.06 -0.92
N ILE A 52 -5.96 -4.91 -1.01
CA ILE A 52 -6.14 -6.38 -0.96
C ILE A 52 -6.59 -6.84 0.43
N HIS A 53 -6.17 -6.14 1.49
CA HIS A 53 -6.58 -6.40 2.86
C HIS A 53 -7.67 -5.45 3.35
N GLN A 54 -8.02 -4.41 2.57
CA GLN A 54 -8.91 -3.31 2.96
C GLN A 54 -8.53 -2.72 4.33
N ARG A 55 -7.24 -2.43 4.50
CA ARG A 55 -6.67 -1.95 5.76
C ARG A 55 -5.62 -0.86 5.56
N LEU A 56 -5.46 -0.04 6.60
CA LEU A 56 -4.42 0.98 6.69
C LEU A 56 -3.06 0.36 7.02
N ILE A 57 -2.00 0.94 6.48
CA ILE A 57 -0.62 0.59 6.82
C ILE A 57 -0.10 1.68 7.77
N PRO A 58 0.42 1.32 8.96
CA PRO A 58 1.00 2.30 9.86
C PRO A 58 2.17 3.07 9.21
N GLN A 59 2.30 4.34 9.57
CA GLN A 59 3.45 5.15 9.15
C GLN A 59 4.76 4.51 9.62
N GLY A 60 5.79 4.56 8.78
CA GLY A 60 7.08 3.88 8.99
C GLY A 60 7.10 2.39 8.66
N GLU A 61 6.07 1.62 9.04
CA GLU A 61 6.01 0.17 8.82
C GLU A 61 6.02 -0.23 7.34
N HIS A 62 5.51 0.64 6.47
CA HIS A 62 5.55 0.46 5.02
C HIS A 62 6.96 0.43 4.40
N LEU A 63 7.98 0.88 5.14
CA LEU A 63 9.39 0.92 4.74
C LEU A 63 10.20 -0.27 5.26
N THR A 64 9.68 -1.02 6.24
CA THR A 64 10.41 -2.10 6.92
C THR A 64 9.68 -3.44 6.86
N ARG A 65 8.38 -3.42 6.55
CA ARG A 65 7.52 -4.61 6.51
C ARG A 65 6.78 -4.73 5.19
N ARG A 66 6.25 -5.92 4.95
CA ARG A 66 5.42 -6.26 3.78
C ARG A 66 4.18 -7.02 4.22
N CYS A 67 3.08 -6.86 3.49
CA CYS A 67 1.91 -7.70 3.68
C CYS A 67 2.17 -9.15 3.21
N SER A 68 1.34 -10.08 3.64
CA SER A 68 1.45 -11.49 3.26
C SER A 68 1.21 -11.73 1.76
N GLN A 69 0.45 -10.86 1.09
CA GLN A 69 0.15 -10.88 -0.35
C GLN A 69 1.08 -9.94 -1.14
N TRP A 70 2.33 -9.76 -0.69
CA TRP A 70 3.26 -8.85 -1.35
C TRP A 70 3.60 -9.30 -2.77
N ILE A 71 3.52 -8.37 -3.72
CA ILE A 71 3.92 -8.56 -5.11
C ILE A 71 4.75 -7.34 -5.52
N ALA A 72 5.89 -7.57 -6.16
CA ALA A 72 6.75 -6.49 -6.64
C ALA A 72 6.00 -5.56 -7.59
N ARG A 73 6.10 -4.24 -7.36
CA ARG A 73 5.53 -3.24 -8.25
C ARG A 73 6.19 -3.35 -9.63
N ARG A 74 5.37 -3.34 -10.69
CA ARG A 74 5.83 -3.55 -12.08
C ARG A 74 6.96 -2.63 -12.49
N GLU A 75 6.94 -1.36 -12.07
CA GLU A 75 8.00 -0.37 -12.33
C GLU A 75 9.37 -0.86 -11.81
N VAL A 76 9.39 -1.45 -10.61
CA VAL A 76 10.59 -2.04 -10.00
C VAL A 76 11.04 -3.27 -10.78
N THR A 77 10.11 -4.11 -11.24
CA THR A 77 10.43 -5.35 -11.96
C THR A 77 10.90 -5.11 -13.39
N VAL A 78 10.33 -4.13 -14.09
CA VAL A 78 10.63 -3.83 -15.50
C VAL A 78 11.82 -2.86 -15.62
N GLY A 79 12.28 -2.26 -14.51
CA GLY A 79 13.37 -1.27 -14.52
C GLY A 79 13.01 -0.01 -15.31
N TRP A 80 11.71 0.28 -15.43
CA TRP A 80 11.21 1.34 -16.30
C TRP A 80 11.12 2.65 -15.50
N CYS A 81 12.06 3.56 -15.76
CA CYS A 81 11.98 4.97 -15.36
C CYS A 81 11.66 5.82 -16.60
N PRO A 82 10.43 6.34 -16.75
CA PRO A 82 10.05 7.12 -17.94
C PRO A 82 10.82 8.44 -18.08
N GLU A 83 11.43 8.94 -17.01
CA GLU A 83 12.20 10.20 -17.00
C GLU A 83 13.72 10.02 -17.20
N GLY A 84 14.21 8.79 -17.34
CA GLY A 84 15.64 8.49 -17.50
C GLY A 84 16.16 8.52 -18.94
N GLY A 85 15.42 9.13 -19.88
CA GLY A 85 15.74 9.21 -21.31
C GLY A 85 16.39 10.52 -21.73
#